data_AF-A0A1S0UCX7-F1
#
_entry.id   AF-A0A1S0UCX7-F1
#
_cell.length_a   1.000
_cell.length_b   1.000
_cell.length_c   1.000
_cell.angle_alpha   90.00
_cell.angle_beta   90.00
_cell.angle_gamma   90.00
#
_symmetry.space_group_name_H-M   'P 1'
#
loop_
_entity.id
_entity.type
_entity.pdbx_description
1 polymer ?
#
loop_
_entity_poly.entity_id
_entity_poly.type
_entity_poly.pdbx_seq_one_letter_code
_entity_poly.pdbx_strand_id
1 'polypeptide(L)' 'MHTRKEYSEHLKTHKEQDLHKCAWPECGKKFLSLTGFLRHKEVHQPKLHCENCNESFSYKITLKKHMEQFHGFR' A
#
# COMPACT_ATOMS: atom_id res chain seq x y z
N MET A 1 16.61 -1.31 37.47
CA MET A 1 17.27 -0.32 36.60
C MET A 1 17.50 -0.98 35.25
N HIS A 2 16.62 -0.72 34.28
CA HIS A 2 16.81 -1.24 32.93
C HIS A 2 17.92 -0.43 32.26
N THR A 3 18.97 -1.10 31.82
CA THR A 3 20.09 -0.51 31.12
C THR A 3 19.61 0.07 29.78
N ARG A 4 20.31 1.10 29.27
CA ARG A 4 19.97 1.78 28.00
C ARG A 4 19.92 0.81 26.80
N LYS A 5 20.64 -0.32 26.87
CA LYS A 5 20.60 -1.40 25.89
C LYS A 5 19.27 -2.16 25.94
N GLU A 6 18.84 -2.58 27.12
CA GLU A 6 17.57 -3.30 27.33
C GLU A 6 16.37 -2.44 26.90
N TYR A 7 16.40 -1.14 27.20
CA TYR A 7 15.34 -0.22 26.74
C TYR A 7 15.32 -0.06 25.20
N SER A 8 16.49 -0.03 24.56
CA SER A 8 16.56 0.05 23.09
C SER A 8 16.09 -1.24 22.41
N GLU A 9 16.36 -2.40 23.00
CA GLU A 9 15.89 -3.70 22.50
C GLU A 9 14.38 -3.87 22.72
N HIS A 10 13.87 -3.45 23.87
CA HIS A 10 12.43 -3.37 24.15
C HIS A 10 11.68 -2.43 23.18
N LEU A 11 12.25 -1.28 22.83
CA LEU A 11 11.65 -0.38 21.83
C LEU A 11 11.67 -0.96 20.41
N LYS A 12 12.62 -1.85 20.08
CA LYS A 12 12.63 -2.55 18.78
C LYS A 12 11.47 -3.52 18.67
N THR A 13 11.13 -4.24 19.74
CA THR A 13 10.00 -5.19 19.73
C THR A 13 8.65 -4.48 19.61
N HIS A 14 8.46 -3.33 20.27
CA HIS A 14 7.30 -2.46 20.03
C HIS A 14 7.21 -2.04 18.56
N LYS A 15 8.35 -1.61 17.98
CA LYS A 15 8.43 -1.22 16.58
C LYS A 15 8.12 -2.35 15.58
N GLU A 16 8.25 -3.61 15.96
CA GLU A 16 7.97 -4.75 15.09
C GLU A 16 6.56 -5.34 15.29
N GLN A 17 6.04 -5.28 16.52
CA GLN A 17 4.70 -5.76 16.87
C GLN A 17 3.59 -4.79 16.42
N ASP A 18 3.89 -3.49 16.32
CA ASP A 18 2.95 -2.46 15.84
C ASP A 18 2.94 -2.32 14.30
N LEU A 19 3.71 -3.13 13.57
CA LEU A 19 3.77 -3.04 12.12
C LEU A 19 2.57 -3.71 11.46
N HIS A 20 1.94 -2.99 10.55
CA HIS A 20 0.97 -3.58 9.63
C HIS A 20 1.70 -4.37 8.54
N LYS A 21 1.68 -5.70 8.68
CA LYS A 21 2.28 -6.63 7.72
C LYS A 21 1.33 -6.90 6.55
N CYS A 22 1.88 -6.85 5.33
CA CYS A 22 1.18 -7.28 4.14
C CYS A 22 0.99 -8.80 4.10
N ALA A 23 -0.26 -9.23 4.00
CA ALA A 23 -0.64 -10.64 3.93
C ALA A 23 -0.57 -11.21 2.50
N TRP A 24 -0.16 -10.40 1.52
CA TRP A 24 -0.04 -10.86 0.14
C TRP A 24 1.09 -11.90 0.02
N PRO A 25 0.83 -13.08 -0.57
CA PRO A 25 1.87 -14.08 -0.84
C PRO A 25 2.99 -13.41 -1.63
N GLU A 26 4.26 -13.60 -1.23
CA GLU A 26 5.45 -13.01 -1.87
C GLU A 26 5.75 -11.52 -1.59
N CYS A 27 4.86 -10.74 -0.95
CA CYS A 27 5.17 -9.33 -0.68
C CYS A 27 6.04 -9.12 0.58
N GLY A 28 5.67 -9.74 1.70
CA GLY A 28 6.41 -9.68 2.98
C GLY A 28 6.59 -8.29 3.63
N LYS A 29 6.17 -7.20 2.98
CA LYS A 29 6.39 -5.81 3.45
C LYS A 29 5.66 -5.52 4.76
N LYS A 30 6.30 -4.73 5.62
CA LYS A 30 5.77 -4.26 6.90
C LYS A 30 5.77 -2.74 6.93
N PHE A 31 4.73 -2.14 7.47
CA PHE A 31 4.56 -0.68 7.51
C PHE A 31 4.34 -0.22 8.95
N LEU A 32 5.04 0.85 9.34
CA LEU A 32 4.90 1.51 10.65
C LEU A 32 3.61 2.33 10.76
N SER A 33 2.95 2.64 9.64
CA SER A 33 1.75 3.47 9.61
C SER A 33 0.60 2.75 8.92
N LEU A 34 -0.60 2.83 9.53
CA LEU A 34 -1.82 2.28 8.97
C LEU A 34 -2.14 2.90 7.61
N THR A 35 -2.01 4.22 7.48
CA THR A 35 -2.26 4.92 6.21
C THR A 35 -1.31 4.45 5.10
N GLY A 36 -0.02 4.24 5.43
CA GLY A 36 0.96 3.71 4.49
C GLY A 36 0.65 2.27 4.08
N PHE A 37 0.22 1.45 5.03
CA PHE A 37 -0.23 0.09 4.79
C PHE A 37 -1.47 -0.01 3.90
N LEU A 38 -2.49 0.81 4.17
CA LEU A 38 -3.73 0.83 3.39
C LEU A 38 -3.45 1.23 1.93
N ARG A 39 -2.64 2.27 1.71
CA ARG A 39 -2.19 2.65 0.36
C ARG A 39 -1.39 1.54 -0.31
N HIS A 40 -0.52 0.85 0.44
CA HIS A 40 0.25 -0.26 -0.11
C HIS A 40 -0.64 -1.42 -0.58
N LYS A 41 -1.75 -1.72 0.11
CA LYS A 41 -2.67 -2.79 -0.32
C LYS A 41 -3.22 -2.57 -1.72
N GLU A 42 -3.34 -1.32 -2.18
CA GLU A 42 -3.81 -1.00 -3.52
C GLU A 42 -2.86 -1.51 -4.61
N VAL A 43 -1.56 -1.62 -4.33
CA VAL A 43 -0.56 -2.14 -5.28
C VAL A 43 -0.79 -3.61 -5.62
N HIS A 44 -1.38 -4.35 -4.68
CA HIS A 44 -1.70 -5.76 -4.88
C HIS A 44 -3.07 -5.98 -5.50
N GLN A 45 -3.93 -4.94 -5.55
CA GLN A 45 -5.18 -5.08 -6.27
C GLN A 45 -4.87 -5.24 -7.76
N PRO A 46 -5.68 -6.06 -8.47
CA PRO A 46 -5.55 -6.16 -9.91
C PRO A 46 -5.62 -4.76 -10.53
N LYS A 47 -4.74 -4.52 -11.52
CA LYS A 47 -4.75 -3.26 -12.25
C LYS A 47 -6.14 -3.03 -12.81
N LEU A 48 -6.60 -1.79 -12.72
CA LEU A 48 -7.88 -1.39 -13.26
C LEU A 48 -7.70 -1.19 -14.76
N HIS A 49 -8.43 -1.97 -15.54
CA HIS A 49 -8.39 -1.90 -16.98
C HIS A 49 -9.35 -0.84 -17.48
N CYS A 50 -8.94 -0.13 -18.54
CA CYS A 50 -9.87 0.66 -19.30
C CYS A 50 -10.78 -0.26 -20.12
N GLU A 51 -12.08 0.04 -20.19
CA GLU A 51 -13.03 -0.72 -21.01
C GLU A 51 -12.97 -0.32 -22.49
N ASN A 52 -12.48 0.88 -22.78
CA ASN A 52 -12.39 1.44 -24.12
C ASN A 52 -11.00 1.28 -24.76
N CYS A 53 -9.97 0.89 -24.00
CA CYS A 53 -8.62 0.62 -24.51
C CYS A 53 -7.85 -0.37 -23.62
N ASN A 54 -6.70 -0.85 -24.09
CA ASN A 54 -5.91 -1.86 -23.39
C ASN A 54 -4.99 -1.30 -22.28
N GLU A 55 -5.23 -0.07 -21.83
CA GLU A 55 -4.46 0.58 -20.77
C GLU A 55 -4.86 0.04 -19.39
N SER A 56 -3.88 -0.05 -18.48
CA SER A 56 -4.06 -0.61 -17.13
C SER A 56 -3.47 0.32 -16.07
N PHE A 57 -4.26 0.64 -15.04
CA PHE A 57 -3.91 1.63 -14.03
C PHE A 57 -3.87 1.02 -12.62
N SER A 58 -2.89 1.43 -11.81
CA SER A 58 -2.76 0.94 -10.43
C SER A 58 -3.75 1.58 -9.45
N TYR A 59 -4.38 2.70 -9.81
CA TYR A 59 -5.26 3.47 -8.92
C TYR A 59 -6.54 3.91 -9.62
N LYS A 60 -7.67 3.88 -8.89
CA LYS A 60 -8.99 4.30 -9.39
C LYS A 60 -9.01 5.74 -9.90
N ILE A 61 -8.34 6.64 -9.19
CA ILE A 61 -8.29 8.06 -9.58
C ILE A 61 -7.59 8.27 -10.93
N THR A 62 -6.57 7.47 -11.23
CA THR A 62 -5.84 7.56 -12.50
C THR A 62 -6.67 7.00 -13.64
N LEU A 63 -7.34 5.86 -13.44
CA LEU A 63 -8.29 5.34 -14.42
C LEU A 63 -9.42 6.34 -14.70
N LYS A 64 -10.01 6.95 -13.65
CA LYS A 64 -11.08 7.93 -13.82
C LYS A 64 -10.63 9.13 -14.67
N LYS A 65 -9.46 9.70 -14.38
CA LYS A 65 -8.90 10.81 -15.19
C LYS A 65 -8.62 10.39 -16.62
N HIS A 66 -8.09 9.19 -16.83
CA HIS A 66 -7.89 8.64 -18.16
C HIS A 66 -9.22 8.52 -18.91
N MET A 67 -10.25 7.96 -18.27
CA MET A 67 -11.59 7.88 -18.84
C MET A 67 -12.13 9.26 -19.18
N GLU A 68 -12.01 10.25 -18.30
CA GLU A 68 -12.48 11.62 -18.56
C GLU A 68 -11.73 12.31 -19.72
N GLN A 69 -10.44 12.04 -19.92
CA GLN A 69 -9.63 12.71 -20.95
C GLN A 69 -9.68 12.04 -22.32
N PHE A 70 -9.68 10.71 -22.35
CA PHE A 70 -9.55 9.94 -23.59
C PHE A 70 -10.87 9.30 -24.03
N HIS A 71 -11.80 9.12 -23.09
CA HIS A 71 -13.08 8.45 -23.32
C HIS A 71 -14.28 9.26 -22.77
N GLY A 72 -14.03 10.49 -22.32
CA GLY A 72 -15.01 11.34 -21.63
C GLY A 72 -15.84 12.10 -22.65
N PHE A 73 -17.08 11.64 -22.83
CA PHE A 73 -18.22 12.29 -23.49
C PHE A 73 -17.96 13.05 -24.80
N ARG A 74 -18.46 12.44 -25.89
CA ARG A 74 -19.31 13.18 -26.84
C ARG A 74 -20.72 13.25 -26.29
#